data_AF-A0A936Y5W4-F1
#
_entry.id   AF-A0A936Y5W4-F1
#
_cell.length_a   1.000
_cell.length_b   1.000
_cell.length_c   1.000
_cell.angle_alpha   90.00
_cell.angle_beta   90.00
_cell.angle_gamma   90.00
#
_symmetry.space_group_name_H-M   'P 1'
#
loop_
_entity.id
_entity.type
_entity.pdbx_description
1 polymer ?
#
loop_
_entity_poly.entity_id
_entity_poly.type
_entity_poly.pdbx_seq_one_letter_code
_entity_poly.pdbx_strand_id
1 'polypeptide(L)'
;MANSTEPTPTKHSAMDDNWLKWLDNPSPEDMAWLAELEKRDMEVDEVLREMHYLASSKPHPLQVAGQTDESFWTGYARNFPGFELDKLKAELERRKTAFSAAVQAT
;
A
#
# COMPACT_ATOMS: atom_id res chain seq x y z
N MET A 1 19.75 12.06 55.14
CA MET A 1 18.89 11.01 54.54
C MET A 1 18.47 11.55 53.18
N ALA A 2 18.97 10.98 52.09
CA ALA A 2 18.65 11.41 50.73
C ALA A 2 17.27 10.85 50.35
N ASN A 3 16.32 11.73 50.04
CA ASN A 3 15.01 11.32 49.54
C ASN A 3 15.10 11.29 48.01
N SER A 4 15.30 10.10 47.45
CA SER A 4 15.29 9.86 46.01
C SER A 4 13.86 9.98 45.50
N THR A 5 13.52 11.11 44.87
CA THR A 5 12.33 11.21 44.02
C THR A 5 12.57 10.43 42.73
N GLU A 6 11.76 9.41 42.51
CA GLU A 6 11.68 8.61 41.28
C GLU A 6 11.50 9.50 40.04
N PRO A 7 12.06 9.12 38.86
CA PRO A 7 11.75 9.80 37.61
C PRO A 7 10.28 9.53 37.24
N THR A 8 9.50 10.59 37.05
CA THR A 8 8.12 10.51 36.60
C THR A 8 8.05 9.72 35.29
N PRO A 9 7.14 8.74 35.15
CA PRO A 9 6.99 7.98 33.92
C PRO A 9 6.76 8.93 32.76
N THR A 10 7.52 8.69 31.70
CA THR A 10 7.50 9.38 30.41
C THR A 10 6.06 9.70 30.02
N LYS A 11 5.77 10.99 29.76
CA LYS A 11 4.58 11.40 29.00
C LYS A 11 4.60 10.61 27.68
N HIS A 12 3.88 9.50 27.61
CA HIS A 12 3.37 9.01 26.34
C HIS A 12 2.58 10.18 25.77
N SER A 13 3.07 10.71 24.65
CA SER A 13 2.63 12.01 24.16
C SER A 13 1.13 11.93 23.86
N ALA A 14 0.41 13.01 24.13
CA ALA A 14 -1.03 13.13 23.84
C ALA A 14 -1.42 12.88 22.36
N MET A 15 -0.45 12.63 21.47
CA MET A 15 -0.68 12.17 20.10
C MET A 15 -1.10 10.69 20.03
N ASP A 16 -0.61 9.84 20.94
CA ASP A 16 -0.95 8.40 20.96
C ASP A 16 -2.42 8.17 21.38
N ASP A 17 -3.05 9.11 22.10
CA ASP A 17 -4.47 9.03 22.45
C ASP A 17 -5.38 9.71 21.41
N ASN A 18 -4.81 10.49 20.49
CA ASN A 18 -5.57 11.31 19.55
C ASN A 18 -6.12 10.49 18.37
N TRP A 19 -5.42 9.43 17.96
CA TRP A 19 -5.89 8.55 16.87
C TRP A 19 -7.06 7.66 17.30
N LEU A 20 -7.12 7.23 18.58
CA LEU A 20 -8.26 6.48 19.11
C LEU A 20 -9.55 7.34 19.10
N LYS A 21 -9.45 8.61 19.52
CA LYS A 21 -10.58 9.55 19.47
C LYS A 21 -11.01 9.88 18.05
N TRP A 22 -10.06 9.91 17.10
CA TRP A 22 -10.37 10.06 15.69
C TRP A 22 -11.13 8.84 15.14
N LEU A 23 -10.76 7.62 15.54
CA LEU A 23 -11.49 6.39 15.17
C LEU A 23 -12.93 6.38 15.68
N ASP A 24 -13.19 6.95 16.86
CA ASP A 24 -14.53 7.02 17.44
C ASP A 24 -15.49 7.92 16.62
N ASN A 25 -14.96 8.93 15.91
CA ASN A 25 -15.78 9.85 15.12
C ASN A 25 -14.97 10.56 14.01
N PRO A 26 -14.65 9.87 12.89
CA PRO A 26 -13.95 10.49 11.77
C PRO A 26 -14.81 11.56 11.11
N SER A 27 -14.20 12.67 10.71
CA SER A 27 -14.93 13.72 9.99
C SER A 27 -15.30 13.24 8.57
N PRO A 28 -16.27 13.89 7.89
CA PRO A 28 -16.55 13.60 6.49
C PRO A 28 -15.34 13.78 5.57
N GLU A 29 -14.43 14.71 5.88
CA GLU A 29 -13.19 14.92 5.15
C GLU A 29 -12.22 13.75 5.31
N ASP A 30 -12.09 13.23 6.54
CA ASP A 30 -11.29 12.02 6.82
C ASP A 30 -11.81 10.81 6.03
N MET A 31 -13.13 10.63 6.01
CA MET A 31 -13.76 9.54 5.27
C MET A 31 -13.56 9.68 3.75
N ALA A 32 -13.63 10.91 3.23
CA ALA A 32 -13.35 11.16 1.82
C ALA A 32 -11.88 10.84 1.48
N TRP A 33 -10.95 11.26 2.33
CA TRP A 33 -9.53 10.96 2.17
C TRP A 33 -9.24 9.45 2.24
N LEU A 34 -9.84 8.71 3.17
CA LEU A 34 -9.71 7.25 3.22
C LEU A 34 -10.25 6.57 1.96
N ALA A 35 -11.38 7.05 1.41
CA ALA A 35 -11.92 6.53 0.16
C ALA A 35 -10.99 6.82 -1.04
N GLU A 36 -10.34 7.98 -1.06
CA GLU A 36 -9.32 8.30 -2.07
C GLU A 36 -8.10 7.39 -1.97
N LEU A 37 -7.63 7.09 -0.75
CA LEU A 37 -6.54 6.14 -0.52
C LEU A 37 -6.91 4.73 -0.97
N GLU A 38 -8.11 4.26 -0.61
CA GLU A 38 -8.58 2.94 -1.03
C GLU A 38 -8.66 2.85 -2.55
N LYS A 39 -9.24 3.86 -3.20
CA LYS A 39 -9.29 3.93 -4.67
C LYS A 39 -7.89 3.91 -5.29
N ARG A 40 -6.96 4.70 -4.76
CA ARG A 40 -5.57 4.69 -5.22
C ARG A 40 -4.96 3.29 -5.09
N ASP A 41 -5.14 2.64 -3.95
CA ASP A 41 -4.56 1.32 -3.71
C ASP A 41 -5.10 0.27 -4.68
N MET A 42 -6.40 0.33 -4.99
CA MET A 42 -7.01 -0.51 -6.03
C MET A 42 -6.37 -0.25 -7.41
N GLU A 43 -6.20 1.01 -7.81
CA GLU A 43 -5.58 1.32 -9.10
C GLU A 43 -4.10 0.91 -9.17
N VAL A 44 -3.37 1.04 -8.06
CA VAL A 44 -1.98 0.60 -7.96
C VAL A 44 -1.88 -0.92 -8.01
N ASP A 45 -2.79 -1.63 -7.35
CA ASP A 45 -2.78 -3.09 -7.32
C ASP A 45 -2.94 -3.70 -8.72
N GLU A 46 -3.79 -3.11 -9.56
CA GLU A 46 -4.05 -3.61 -10.90
C GLU A 46 -2.78 -3.52 -11.74
N VAL A 47 -2.09 -2.39 -11.66
CA VAL A 47 -0.83 -2.17 -12.39
C VAL A 47 0.27 -3.11 -11.91
N LEU A 48 0.44 -3.27 -10.58
CA LEU A 48 1.45 -4.17 -10.03
C LEU A 48 1.20 -5.64 -10.42
N ARG A 49 -0.06 -6.06 -10.35
CA ARG A 49 -0.51 -7.39 -10.78
C ARG A 49 -0.20 -7.62 -12.25
N GLU A 50 -0.56 -6.69 -13.13
CA GLU A 50 -0.25 -6.80 -14.56
C GLU A 50 1.25 -6.87 -14.83
N MET A 51 2.05 -6.01 -14.18
CA MET A 51 3.51 -6.01 -14.35
C MET A 51 4.13 -7.34 -13.92
N HIS A 52 3.64 -7.94 -12.83
CA HIS A 52 4.09 -9.25 -12.38
C HIS A 52 3.73 -10.34 -13.39
N TYR A 53 2.47 -10.38 -13.84
CA TYR A 53 2.03 -11.43 -14.76
C TYR A 53 2.56 -11.28 -16.19
N LEU A 54 2.95 -10.07 -16.58
CA LEU A 54 3.72 -9.83 -17.81
C LEU A 54 5.11 -10.47 -17.74
N ALA A 55 5.74 -10.49 -16.56
CA ALA A 55 7.07 -11.04 -16.35
C ALA A 55 7.05 -12.54 -15.97
N SER A 56 5.96 -13.02 -15.36
CA SER A 56 5.84 -14.35 -14.76
C SER A 56 4.43 -14.89 -14.90
N SER A 57 4.25 -16.08 -15.47
CA SER A 57 2.93 -16.76 -15.50
C SER A 57 2.55 -17.46 -14.18
N LYS A 58 3.25 -17.18 -13.07
CA LYS A 58 3.07 -17.84 -11.77
C LYS A 58 2.57 -16.84 -10.71
N PRO A 59 1.80 -17.28 -9.69
CA PRO A 59 1.43 -16.46 -8.54
C PRO A 59 2.65 -15.83 -7.84
N HIS A 60 2.44 -14.72 -7.13
CA HIS A 60 3.53 -14.07 -6.40
C HIS A 60 4.02 -14.97 -5.25
N PRO A 61 5.34 -15.11 -4.99
CA PRO A 61 5.85 -16.04 -3.96
C PRO A 61 5.37 -15.76 -2.53
N LEU A 62 4.99 -14.51 -2.25
CA LEU A 62 4.45 -14.10 -0.95
C LEU A 62 2.93 -14.27 -0.84
N GLN A 63 2.25 -14.66 -1.91
CA GLN A 63 0.81 -14.92 -1.88
C GLN A 63 0.54 -16.19 -1.08
N VAL A 64 -0.22 -16.06 0.01
CA VAL A 64 -0.54 -17.19 0.90
C VAL A 64 -1.64 -18.04 0.28
N ALA A 65 -1.59 -19.36 0.53
CA ALA A 65 -2.62 -20.28 0.08
C ALA A 65 -4.00 -19.87 0.61
N GLY A 66 -4.99 -19.78 -0.28
CA GLY A 66 -6.36 -19.36 0.05
C GLY A 66 -6.61 -17.84 -0.03
N GLN A 67 -5.57 -17.02 -0.25
CA GLN A 67 -5.72 -15.60 -0.52
C GLN A 67 -6.07 -15.37 -2.00
N THR A 68 -7.10 -14.56 -2.25
CA THR A 68 -7.44 -14.16 -3.62
C THR A 68 -6.38 -13.21 -4.19
N ASP A 69 -6.19 -13.21 -5.50
CA ASP A 69 -5.26 -12.29 -6.18
C ASP A 69 -5.56 -10.83 -5.81
N GLU A 70 -6.82 -10.41 -5.88
CA GLU A 70 -7.25 -9.06 -5.52
C GLU A 70 -6.81 -8.68 -4.09
N SER A 71 -7.20 -9.49 -3.09
CA SER A 71 -6.87 -9.19 -1.70
C SER A 71 -5.36 -9.19 -1.43
N PHE A 72 -4.58 -9.99 -2.17
CA PHE A 72 -3.12 -9.97 -2.10
C PHE A 72 -2.56 -8.67 -2.67
N TRP A 73 -2.92 -8.30 -3.89
CA TRP A 73 -2.35 -7.15 -4.56
C TRP A 73 -2.76 -5.83 -3.91
N THR A 74 -4.02 -5.66 -3.48
CA THR A 74 -4.45 -4.46 -2.73
C THR A 74 -3.68 -4.34 -1.41
N GLY A 75 -3.51 -5.45 -0.69
CA GLY A 75 -2.69 -5.49 0.52
C GLY A 75 -1.21 -5.19 0.24
N TYR A 76 -0.68 -5.66 -0.88
CA TYR A 76 0.68 -5.41 -1.31
C TYR A 76 0.90 -3.93 -1.64
N ALA A 77 -0.02 -3.29 -2.38
CA ALA A 77 0.01 -1.87 -2.72
C ALA A 77 0.08 -0.96 -1.48
N ARG A 78 -0.68 -1.29 -0.43
CA ARG A 78 -0.71 -0.56 0.85
C ARG A 78 0.66 -0.47 1.54
N ASN A 79 1.57 -1.42 1.31
CA ASN A 79 2.91 -1.39 1.89
C ASN A 79 3.83 -0.34 1.23
N PHE A 80 3.37 0.31 0.17
CA PHE A 80 4.18 1.25 -0.62
C PHE A 80 3.39 2.54 -0.89
N PRO A 81 3.18 3.38 0.14
CA PRO A 81 2.39 4.60 0.02
C PRO A 81 3.02 5.65 -0.92
N GLY A 82 4.29 5.48 -1.30
CA GLY A 82 5.02 6.37 -2.21
C GLY A 82 4.84 6.05 -3.69
N PHE A 83 3.99 5.09 -4.07
CA PHE A 83 3.74 4.81 -5.48
C PHE A 83 3.01 5.97 -6.16
N GLU A 84 3.70 6.57 -7.14
CA GLU A 84 3.10 7.51 -8.08
C GLU A 84 2.44 6.71 -9.20
N LEU A 85 1.10 6.67 -9.19
CA LEU A 85 0.32 5.84 -10.12
C LEU A 85 0.65 6.11 -11.59
N ASP A 86 0.86 7.37 -11.97
CA ASP A 86 1.20 7.75 -13.34
C ASP A 86 2.55 7.16 -13.78
N LYS A 87 3.53 7.13 -12.88
CA LYS A 87 4.84 6.51 -13.16
C LYS A 87 4.72 5.00 -13.31
N LEU A 88 3.89 4.35 -12.49
CA LEU A 88 3.62 2.92 -12.59
C LEU A 88 2.93 2.57 -13.91
N LYS A 89 1.88 3.32 -14.29
CA LYS A 89 1.18 3.15 -15.57
C LYS A 89 2.13 3.34 -16.76
N ALA A 90 2.97 4.37 -16.73
CA ALA A 90 3.97 4.61 -17.78
C ALA A 90 5.00 3.45 -17.89
N GLU A 91 5.45 2.90 -16.76
CA GLU A 91 6.36 1.76 -16.75
C GLU A 91 5.70 0.48 -17.25
N LEU A 92 4.43 0.22 -16.90
CA LEU A 92 3.67 -0.91 -17.43
C LEU A 92 3.56 -0.84 -18.96
N GLU A 93 3.19 0.32 -19.51
CA GLU A 93 3.09 0.51 -20.97
C GLU A 93 4.44 0.36 -21.68
N ARG A 94 5.52 0.87 -21.06
CA ARG A 94 6.89 0.66 -21.56
C ARG A 94 7.24 -0.82 -21.64
N ARG A 95 6.88 -1.62 -20.61
CA ARG A 95 7.13 -3.06 -20.58
C ARG A 95 6.27 -3.83 -21.58
N LYS A 96 4.98 -3.49 -21.72
CA LYS A 96 4.10 -4.09 -22.73
C LYS A 96 4.67 -3.89 -24.13
N THR A 97 5.09 -2.67 -24.46
CA THR A 97 5.70 -2.36 -25.75
C THR A 97 6.99 -3.16 -25.99
N ALA A 98 7.87 -3.24 -24.99
CA ALA A 98 9.09 -4.03 -25.09
C ALA A 98 8.82 -5.53 -25.28
N PHE A 99 7.84 -6.08 -24.56
CA PHE A 99 7.42 -7.46 -24.70
C PHE A 99 6.86 -7.76 -26.10
N SER A 100 5.97 -6.91 -26.61
CA SER A 100 5.43 -7.05 -27.97
C SER A 100 6.50 -6.97 -29.05
N ALA A 101 7.47 -6.06 -28.92
CA ALA A 101 8.57 -5.95 -29.86
C ALA A 101 9.47 -7.19 -29.86
N ALA A 102 9.72 -7.79 -28.70
CA ALA A 102 10.51 -9.02 -28.58
C ALA A 102 9.82 -10.22 -29.26
N VAL A 103 8.49 -10.36 -29.11
CA VAL A 103 7.72 -11.44 -29.74
C VAL A 103 7.70 -11.33 -31.26
N GLN A 104 7.70 -10.11 -31.81
CA GLN A 104 7.72 -9.91 -33.27
C GLN A 104 9.10 -10.16 -33.91
N ALA A 105 10.16 -10.16 -33.11
CA ALA A 105 11.54 -10.39 -33.57
C ALA A 105 11.97 -11.87 -33.56
N THR A 106 11.13 -12.76 -33.03
CA THR A 106 11.31 -14.23 -32.97
C THR A 106 10.46 -14.94 -34.00
#